data_AF-A0A0M2PF06-F1
#
_entry.id   AF-A0A0M2PF06-F1
#
_cell.length_a   1.000
_cell.length_b   1.000
_cell.length_c   1.000
_cell.angle_alpha   90.00
_cell.angle_beta   90.00
_cell.angle_gamma   90.00
#
_symmetry.space_group_name_H-M   'P 1'
#
loop_
_entity.id
_entity.type
_entity.pdbx_description
1 polymer ?
#
loop_
_entity_poly.entity_id
_entity_poly.type
_entity_poly.pdbx_seq_one_letter_code
_entity_poly.pdbx_strand_id
1 'polypeptide(L)'
;MELSKKDTKILKGIAILLMILLHLFATKKDGLYSTFPLINDTPLVYYIALLGDACVPIYLFVTGYAFYIINNNSNVSVLGKNLKRILKLYINFWVVFIIFVPLGFQISKHENFTFNIITFILSIFGMSNSYNGAWWYLQIYIIFVLFSPFLIKIVKKYNPLVILFISSIIYVVSHFQRYRGFIDFGDNTLVLELIRVMFLLGTSQISFFIGAIFSKEKVLSNLHKKIQKIRFRNIISTICIVLLIVFHAIIESAIIAPINGIAIIIIYWFMNKNKVVEKILDYISNHSTNIWLIHMFFYMSIFPELTFAPRNPLLIFFWLLILCIVSSYAVNFITNPIIRVIDRKIIYRSKGYSGGFDRKGI
;
A
#
# COMPACT_ATOMS: atom_id res chain seq x y z
N MET A 1 7.19 21.10 11.20
CA MET A 1 6.07 20.19 11.54
C MET A 1 6.38 18.87 10.87
N GLU A 2 6.21 17.76 11.56
CA GLU A 2 6.48 16.40 11.04
C GLU A 2 5.15 15.68 10.74
N LEU A 3 5.19 14.54 10.05
CA LEU A 3 3.97 13.76 9.80
C LEU A 3 3.43 13.18 11.12
N SER A 4 2.21 13.57 11.45
CA SER A 4 1.49 13.01 12.59
C SER A 4 0.91 11.62 12.27
N LYS A 5 0.42 10.92 13.30
CA LYS A 5 -0.37 9.68 13.11
C LYS A 5 -1.63 9.95 12.26
N LYS A 6 -2.23 11.14 12.36
CA LYS A 6 -3.39 11.53 11.53
C LYS A 6 -2.96 11.74 10.08
N ASP A 7 -1.84 12.41 9.83
CA ASP A 7 -1.34 12.62 8.46
C ASP A 7 -1.00 11.30 7.76
N THR A 8 -0.37 10.37 8.49
CA THR A 8 -0.08 9.04 7.94
C THR A 8 -1.34 8.24 7.61
N LYS A 9 -2.43 8.39 8.38
CA LYS A 9 -3.74 7.83 8.04
C LYS A 9 -4.32 8.47 6.77
N ILE A 10 -4.31 9.80 6.69
CA ILE A 10 -4.81 10.52 5.52
C ILE A 10 -4.05 10.11 4.25
N LEU A 11 -2.71 10.01 4.32
CA LEU A 11 -1.89 9.53 3.20
C LEU A 11 -2.26 8.11 2.76
N LYS A 12 -2.61 7.21 3.69
CA LYS A 12 -3.14 5.88 3.35
C LYS A 12 -4.52 5.95 2.69
N GLY A 13 -5.36 6.88 3.12
CA GLY A 13 -6.64 7.21 2.47
C GLY A 13 -6.45 7.66 1.03
N ILE A 14 -5.46 8.52 0.76
CA ILE A 14 -5.09 8.93 -0.61
C ILE A 14 -4.57 7.72 -1.40
N ALA A 15 -3.66 6.95 -0.82
CA ALA A 15 -3.06 5.79 -1.49
C ALA A 15 -4.11 4.72 -1.87
N ILE A 16 -5.12 4.46 -1.03
CA ILE A 16 -6.15 3.47 -1.36
C ILE A 16 -7.09 3.94 -2.47
N LEU A 17 -7.38 5.23 -2.56
CA LEU A 17 -8.15 5.81 -3.66
C LEU A 17 -7.36 5.74 -4.97
N LEU A 18 -6.06 6.05 -4.93
CA LEU A 18 -5.15 5.88 -6.06
C LEU A 18 -5.05 4.42 -6.53
N MET A 19 -5.04 3.47 -5.59
CA MET A 19 -5.04 2.04 -5.90
C MET A 19 -6.32 1.63 -6.65
N ILE A 20 -7.49 2.04 -6.17
CA ILE A 20 -8.77 1.74 -6.87
C ILE A 20 -8.76 2.36 -8.27
N LEU A 21 -8.32 3.61 -8.39
CA LEU A 21 -8.27 4.34 -9.65
C LEU A 21 -7.40 3.60 -10.67
N LEU A 22 -6.19 3.19 -10.27
CA LEU A 22 -5.26 2.42 -11.11
C LEU A 22 -5.93 1.13 -11.60
N HIS A 23 -6.46 0.33 -10.68
CA HIS A 23 -6.96 -1.00 -11.00
C HIS A 23 -8.25 -1.00 -11.84
N LEU A 24 -9.10 0.02 -11.69
CA LEU A 24 -10.31 0.15 -12.50
C LEU A 24 -10.04 0.65 -13.92
N PHE A 25 -9.14 1.63 -14.08
CA PHE A 25 -9.09 2.45 -15.28
C PHE A 25 -7.74 2.47 -16.00
N ALA A 26 -6.66 1.95 -15.42
CA ALA A 26 -5.38 1.81 -16.12
C ALA A 26 -5.37 0.61 -17.08
N THR A 27 -6.39 0.53 -17.92
CA THR A 27 -6.53 -0.44 -19.00
C THR A 27 -7.02 0.25 -20.26
N LYS A 28 -6.49 -0.15 -21.42
CA LYS A 28 -6.94 0.32 -22.73
C LYS A 28 -8.01 -0.59 -23.33
N LYS A 29 -8.59 -1.51 -22.55
CA LYS A 29 -9.63 -2.42 -23.02
C LYS A 29 -10.96 -1.68 -23.16
N ASP A 30 -11.54 -1.77 -24.35
CA ASP A 30 -12.85 -1.20 -24.65
C ASP A 30 -14.01 -2.05 -24.10
N GLY A 31 -15.14 -1.41 -23.82
CA GLY A 31 -16.42 -2.08 -23.55
C GLY A 31 -16.84 -2.22 -22.09
N LEU A 32 -16.01 -1.88 -21.11
CA LEU A 32 -16.36 -1.96 -19.68
C LEU A 32 -17.15 -0.75 -19.16
N TYR A 33 -16.94 0.43 -19.75
CA TYR A 33 -17.54 1.69 -19.32
C TYR A 33 -17.48 2.72 -20.44
N SER A 34 -18.15 3.87 -20.26
CA SER A 34 -18.12 5.00 -21.19
C SER A 34 -16.72 5.59 -21.24
N THR A 35 -16.10 5.54 -22.43
CA THR A 35 -14.70 5.92 -22.65
C THR A 35 -14.50 7.39 -22.99
N PHE A 36 -15.57 8.17 -23.15
CA PHE A 36 -15.50 9.60 -23.46
C PHE A 36 -15.13 10.44 -22.22
N PRO A 37 -14.27 11.48 -22.35
CA PRO A 37 -13.58 11.93 -23.57
C PRO A 37 -12.34 11.10 -23.91
N LEU A 38 -12.04 10.98 -25.21
CA LEU A 38 -10.87 10.29 -25.74
C LEU A 38 -9.75 11.29 -26.09
N ILE A 39 -8.50 10.88 -25.88
CA ILE A 39 -7.28 11.55 -26.37
C ILE A 39 -6.52 10.49 -27.17
N ASN A 40 -6.35 10.70 -28.48
CA ASN A 40 -5.69 9.74 -29.39
C ASN A 40 -6.24 8.30 -29.20
N ASP A 41 -7.57 8.16 -29.28
CA ASP A 41 -8.30 6.89 -29.08
C ASP A 41 -8.15 6.24 -27.69
N THR A 42 -7.47 6.90 -26.76
CA THR A 42 -7.33 6.42 -25.38
C THR A 42 -8.23 7.24 -24.44
N PRO A 43 -9.01 6.61 -23.54
CA PRO A 43 -9.86 7.33 -22.59
C PRO A 43 -9.06 8.29 -21.70
N LEU A 44 -9.54 9.52 -21.49
CA LEU A 44 -8.91 10.46 -20.56
C LEU A 44 -8.72 9.86 -19.16
N VAL A 45 -9.67 9.04 -18.72
CA VAL A 45 -9.62 8.37 -17.41
C VAL A 45 -8.42 7.43 -17.28
N TYR A 46 -7.92 6.84 -18.37
CA TYR A 46 -6.71 6.01 -18.35
C TYR A 46 -5.50 6.83 -17.90
N TYR A 47 -5.29 8.02 -18.48
CA TYR A 47 -4.17 8.89 -18.13
C TYR A 47 -4.25 9.39 -16.68
N ILE A 48 -5.46 9.69 -16.20
CA ILE A 48 -5.69 10.04 -14.80
C ILE A 48 -5.35 8.84 -13.90
N ALA A 49 -5.68 7.63 -14.33
CA ALA A 49 -5.47 6.40 -13.57
C ALA A 49 -4.03 5.94 -13.46
N LEU A 50 -3.18 6.31 -14.42
CA LEU A 50 -1.74 6.05 -14.34
C LEU A 50 -1.11 6.65 -13.08
N LEU A 51 -1.59 7.82 -12.62
CA LEU A 51 -1.16 8.42 -11.35
C LEU A 51 -1.39 7.49 -10.13
N GLY A 52 -2.30 6.52 -10.26
CA GLY A 52 -2.62 5.56 -9.23
C GLY A 52 -1.47 4.60 -8.89
N ASP A 53 -0.45 4.46 -9.75
CA ASP A 53 0.74 3.65 -9.49
C ASP A 53 1.57 4.14 -8.28
N ALA A 54 1.37 5.40 -7.89
CA ALA A 54 1.92 6.02 -6.70
C ALA A 54 1.40 5.42 -5.37
N CYS A 55 0.34 4.61 -5.38
CA CYS A 55 -0.27 4.06 -4.16
C CYS A 55 0.72 3.24 -3.31
N VAL A 56 1.44 2.30 -3.92
CA VAL A 56 2.42 1.44 -3.23
C VAL A 56 3.60 2.25 -2.69
N PRO A 57 4.24 3.15 -3.47
CA PRO A 57 5.22 4.11 -2.97
C PRO A 57 4.77 4.89 -1.74
N ILE A 58 3.53 5.41 -1.71
CA ILE A 58 3.01 6.16 -0.56
C ILE A 58 2.93 5.26 0.68
N TYR A 59 2.40 4.04 0.55
CA TYR A 59 2.35 3.09 1.67
C TYR A 59 3.75 2.75 2.19
N LEU A 60 4.70 2.50 1.31
CA LEU A 60 6.09 2.16 1.67
C LEU A 60 6.82 3.35 2.30
N PHE A 61 6.62 4.55 1.79
CA PHE A 61 7.14 5.79 2.39
C PHE A 61 6.63 5.97 3.81
N VAL A 62 5.31 5.90 4.02
CA VAL A 62 4.69 6.04 5.35
C VAL A 62 5.20 4.95 6.29
N THR A 63 5.40 3.74 5.76
CA THR A 63 5.95 2.61 6.51
C THR A 63 7.39 2.90 6.96
N GLY A 64 8.30 3.28 6.05
CA GLY A 64 9.68 3.62 6.39
C GLY A 64 9.78 4.79 7.36
N TYR A 65 8.98 5.84 7.15
CA TYR A 65 8.90 7.01 8.03
C TYR A 65 8.49 6.63 9.45
N ALA A 66 7.41 5.85 9.60
CA ALA A 66 6.93 5.40 10.90
C ALA A 66 7.93 4.47 11.61
N PHE A 67 8.56 3.55 10.87
CA PHE A 67 9.55 2.62 11.43
C PHE A 67 10.79 3.31 11.95
N TYR A 68 11.24 4.38 11.30
CA TYR A 68 12.35 5.19 11.80
C TYR A 68 12.02 5.78 13.18
N ILE A 69 10.83 6.39 13.33
CA ILE A 69 10.36 6.97 14.61
C ILE A 69 10.24 5.89 15.69
N ILE A 70 9.61 4.76 15.38
CA ILE A 70 9.38 3.67 16.34
C ILE A 70 10.70 3.09 16.84
N ASN A 71 11.67 2.88 15.95
CA ASN A 71 12.97 2.30 16.30
C ASN A 71 13.92 3.31 16.95
N ASN A 72 13.57 4.60 16.97
CA ASN A 72 14.32 5.60 17.71
C ASN A 72 13.88 5.72 19.17
N ASN A 73 12.67 5.27 19.51
CA ASN A 73 12.17 5.23 20.87
C ASN A 73 12.63 3.92 21.56
N SER A 74 13.66 4.02 22.40
CA SER A 74 14.51 2.94 22.94
C SER A 74 13.85 1.90 23.86
N ASN A 75 12.60 2.08 24.29
CA ASN A 75 12.12 1.39 25.50
C ASN A 75 11.32 0.10 25.27
N VAL A 76 11.22 -0.46 24.05
CA VAL A 76 10.41 -1.67 23.82
C VAL A 76 10.98 -2.55 22.71
N SER A 77 10.83 -3.87 22.83
CA SER A 77 11.18 -4.85 21.79
C SER A 77 10.45 -4.54 20.46
N VAL A 78 11.21 -4.07 19.48
CA VAL A 78 10.72 -3.73 18.14
C VAL A 78 10.13 -4.98 17.45
N LEU A 79 10.77 -6.13 17.63
CA LEU A 79 10.38 -7.38 16.98
C LEU A 79 8.98 -7.87 17.43
N GLY A 80 8.67 -7.81 18.73
CA GLY A 80 7.35 -8.21 19.24
C GLY A 80 6.21 -7.35 18.70
N LYS A 81 6.43 -6.03 18.58
CA LYS A 81 5.46 -5.12 17.95
C LYS A 81 5.26 -5.42 16.47
N ASN A 82 6.33 -5.82 15.77
CA ASN A 82 6.29 -6.14 14.34
C ASN A 82 5.52 -7.43 14.08
N LEU A 83 5.80 -8.49 14.86
CA LEU A 83 5.04 -9.74 14.80
C LEU A 83 3.55 -9.50 15.11
N LYS A 84 3.24 -8.65 16.10
CA LYS A 84 1.85 -8.28 16.40
C LYS A 84 1.16 -7.58 15.24
N ARG A 85 1.85 -6.68 14.52
CA ARG A 85 1.31 -6.01 13.33
C ARG A 85 1.04 -7.01 12.21
N ILE A 86 1.98 -7.91 11.96
CA ILE A 86 1.86 -8.97 10.96
C ILE A 86 0.67 -9.88 11.29
N LEU A 87 0.56 -10.34 12.54
CA LEU A 87 -0.56 -11.19 12.97
C LEU A 87 -1.92 -10.52 12.75
N LYS A 88 -2.06 -9.22 13.10
CA LYS A 88 -3.30 -8.49 12.85
C LYS A 88 -3.63 -8.38 11.36
N LEU A 89 -2.62 -8.17 10.52
CA LEU A 89 -2.80 -8.15 9.07
C LEU A 89 -3.23 -9.53 8.54
N TYR A 90 -2.62 -10.61 9.02
CA TYR A 90 -3.01 -11.98 8.67
C TYR A 90 -4.41 -12.34 9.11
N ILE A 91 -4.87 -11.87 10.28
CA ILE A 91 -6.26 -12.10 10.71
C ILE A 91 -7.23 -11.44 9.75
N ASN A 92 -6.99 -10.19 9.34
CA ASN A 92 -7.81 -9.55 8.31
C ASN A 92 -7.75 -10.32 6.98
N PHE A 93 -6.55 -10.73 6.56
CA PHE A 93 -6.34 -11.52 5.36
C PHE A 93 -7.11 -12.84 5.39
N TRP A 94 -6.99 -13.64 6.46
CA TRP A 94 -7.67 -14.93 6.58
C TRP A 94 -9.17 -14.81 6.65
N VAL A 95 -9.71 -13.77 7.30
CA VAL A 95 -11.16 -13.53 7.27
C VAL A 95 -11.62 -13.20 5.85
N VAL A 96 -10.90 -12.33 5.12
CA VAL A 96 -11.21 -12.07 3.70
C VAL A 96 -11.09 -13.34 2.87
N PHE A 97 -10.04 -14.14 3.09
CA PHE A 97 -9.79 -15.39 2.38
C PHE A 97 -10.94 -16.38 2.56
N ILE A 98 -11.38 -16.62 3.80
CA ILE A 98 -12.46 -17.56 4.13
C ILE A 98 -13.81 -17.10 3.59
N ILE A 99 -14.02 -15.78 3.43
CA ILE A 99 -15.26 -15.26 2.83
C ILE A 99 -15.20 -15.35 1.30
N PHE A 100 -14.19 -14.75 0.68
CA PHE A 100 -14.19 -14.51 -0.77
C PHE A 100 -13.63 -15.66 -1.59
N VAL A 101 -12.70 -16.48 -1.09
CA VAL A 101 -12.17 -17.60 -1.88
C VAL A 101 -13.25 -18.68 -2.09
N PRO A 102 -14.01 -19.12 -1.07
CA PRO A 102 -15.13 -20.04 -1.29
C PRO A 102 -16.22 -19.49 -2.20
N LEU A 103 -16.60 -18.21 -2.03
CA LEU A 103 -17.54 -17.54 -2.93
C LEU A 103 -17.01 -17.52 -4.38
N GLY A 104 -15.71 -17.31 -4.54
CA GLY A 104 -15.05 -17.37 -5.84
C GLY A 104 -15.16 -18.76 -6.46
N PHE A 105 -14.93 -19.85 -5.71
CA PHE A 105 -15.12 -21.21 -6.23
C PHE A 105 -16.57 -21.50 -6.68
N GLN A 106 -17.56 -20.83 -6.10
CA GLN A 106 -18.98 -21.06 -6.42
C GLN A 106 -19.48 -20.19 -7.58
N ILE A 107 -19.04 -18.93 -7.66
CA ILE A 107 -19.63 -17.91 -8.54
C ILE A 107 -18.71 -17.54 -9.69
N SER A 108 -17.39 -17.54 -9.46
CA SER A 108 -16.42 -17.02 -10.42
C SER A 108 -16.31 -17.90 -11.66
N LYS A 109 -16.27 -17.27 -12.83
CA LYS A 109 -15.94 -17.92 -14.11
C LYS A 109 -14.45 -17.83 -14.44
N HIS A 110 -13.63 -17.22 -13.58
CA HIS A 110 -12.19 -17.12 -13.81
C HIS A 110 -11.49 -18.45 -13.53
N GLU A 111 -10.59 -18.84 -14.44
CA GLU A 111 -9.78 -20.07 -14.37
C GLU A 111 -8.99 -20.23 -13.07
N ASN A 112 -8.61 -19.11 -12.44
CA ASN A 112 -7.89 -19.09 -11.16
C ASN A 112 -8.71 -19.66 -9.99
N PHE A 113 -10.03 -19.81 -10.12
CA PHE A 113 -10.91 -20.44 -9.13
C PHE A 113 -11.16 -21.91 -9.45
N THR A 114 -10.13 -22.60 -9.93
CA THR A 114 -10.07 -24.06 -9.93
C THR A 114 -9.34 -24.55 -8.67
N PHE A 115 -9.85 -25.60 -8.03
CA PHE A 115 -9.26 -26.09 -6.78
C PHE A 115 -7.94 -26.81 -7.06
N ASN A 116 -6.86 -26.27 -6.50
CA ASN A 116 -5.54 -26.89 -6.46
C ASN A 116 -4.99 -26.78 -5.03
N ILE A 117 -4.66 -27.91 -4.41
CA ILE A 117 -4.26 -27.96 -3.00
C ILE A 117 -2.97 -27.16 -2.72
N ILE A 118 -2.00 -27.20 -3.64
CA ILE A 118 -0.73 -26.48 -3.50
C ILE A 118 -1.01 -24.97 -3.57
N THR A 119 -1.73 -24.53 -4.59
CA THR A 119 -2.13 -23.11 -4.75
C THR A 119 -2.94 -22.62 -3.55
N PHE A 120 -3.86 -23.44 -3.05
CA PHE A 120 -4.68 -23.11 -1.89
C PHE A 120 -3.85 -22.90 -0.63
N ILE A 121 -2.96 -23.86 -0.30
CA ILE A 121 -2.06 -23.76 0.86
C ILE A 121 -1.12 -22.56 0.72
N LEU A 122 -0.48 -22.38 -0.44
CA LEU A 122 0.40 -21.23 -0.68
C LEU A 122 -0.34 -19.90 -0.58
N SER A 123 -1.60 -19.85 -1.01
CA SER A 123 -2.43 -18.64 -0.91
C SER A 123 -2.84 -18.35 0.53
N ILE A 124 -3.10 -19.35 1.38
CA ILE A 124 -3.39 -19.16 2.81
C ILE A 124 -2.22 -18.46 3.54
N PHE A 125 -0.99 -18.76 3.14
CA PHE A 125 0.21 -18.13 3.68
C PHE A 125 0.62 -16.84 2.93
N GLY A 126 -0.19 -16.38 1.97
CA GLY A 126 0.10 -15.18 1.19
C GLY A 126 1.35 -15.31 0.30
N MET A 127 1.79 -16.53 0.03
CA MET A 127 2.92 -16.84 -0.86
C MET A 127 2.49 -16.98 -2.32
N SER A 128 1.22 -17.33 -2.55
CA SER A 128 0.60 -17.25 -3.87
C SER A 128 -0.45 -16.14 -3.90
N ASN A 129 -0.52 -15.42 -5.02
CA ASN A 129 -1.52 -14.40 -5.31
C ASN A 129 -2.52 -14.85 -6.40
N SER A 130 -2.67 -16.16 -6.64
CA SER A 130 -3.53 -16.69 -7.71
C SER A 130 -4.99 -16.26 -7.60
N TYR A 131 -5.58 -16.28 -6.41
CA TYR A 131 -6.99 -15.90 -6.22
C TYR A 131 -7.25 -14.39 -6.28
N ASN A 132 -6.23 -13.59 -6.00
CA ASN A 132 -6.31 -12.13 -6.06
C ASN A 132 -4.92 -11.55 -6.31
N GLY A 133 -4.73 -11.02 -7.51
CA GLY A 133 -3.43 -10.54 -7.98
C GLY A 133 -2.81 -9.50 -7.05
N ALA A 134 -3.60 -8.60 -6.46
CA ALA A 134 -3.13 -7.51 -5.60
C ALA A 134 -2.53 -7.98 -4.27
N TRP A 135 -2.69 -9.24 -3.90
CA TRP A 135 -2.12 -9.81 -2.67
C TRP A 135 -0.60 -9.98 -2.71
N TRP A 136 0.06 -9.80 -3.86
CA TRP A 136 1.52 -9.77 -3.95
C TRP A 136 2.14 -8.79 -2.93
N TYR A 137 1.46 -7.68 -2.64
CA TYR A 137 1.94 -6.66 -1.71
C TYR A 137 1.98 -7.15 -0.25
N LEU A 138 1.20 -8.18 0.11
CA LEU A 138 1.18 -8.76 1.46
C LEU A 138 2.57 -9.27 1.86
N GLN A 139 3.16 -10.10 1.01
CA GLN A 139 4.48 -10.69 1.23
C GLN A 139 5.56 -9.60 1.34
N ILE A 140 5.53 -8.62 0.44
CA ILE A 140 6.47 -7.49 0.42
C ILE A 140 6.37 -6.68 1.71
N TYR A 141 5.15 -6.35 2.15
CA TYR A 141 4.95 -5.62 3.40
C TYR A 141 5.48 -6.41 4.61
N ILE A 142 5.19 -7.71 4.70
CA ILE A 142 5.68 -8.56 5.80
C ILE A 142 7.20 -8.57 5.86
N ILE A 143 7.87 -8.74 4.71
CA ILE A 143 9.33 -8.71 4.63
C ILE A 143 9.86 -7.35 5.12
N PHE A 144 9.32 -6.23 4.65
CA PHE A 144 9.73 -4.91 5.15
C PHE A 144 9.51 -4.73 6.65
N VAL A 145 8.41 -5.22 7.20
CA VAL A 145 8.14 -5.14 8.64
C VAL A 145 9.14 -5.96 9.44
N LEU A 146 9.42 -7.21 9.03
CA LEU A 146 10.40 -8.08 9.70
C LEU A 146 11.81 -7.51 9.62
N PHE A 147 12.23 -7.03 8.44
CA PHE A 147 13.56 -6.46 8.20
C PHE A 147 13.71 -5.00 8.65
N SER A 148 12.63 -4.31 9.03
CA SER A 148 12.67 -2.91 9.44
C SER A 148 13.72 -2.58 10.51
N PRO A 149 14.00 -3.42 11.55
CA PRO A 149 15.07 -3.11 12.52
C PRO A 149 16.44 -3.00 11.86
N PHE A 150 16.72 -3.88 10.90
CA PHE A 150 17.97 -3.90 10.15
C PHE A 150 18.04 -2.74 9.15
N LEU A 151 16.99 -2.52 8.36
CA LEU A 151 16.93 -1.42 7.38
C LEU A 151 17.09 -0.06 8.06
N ILE A 152 16.46 0.15 9.21
CA ILE A 152 16.61 1.40 9.97
C ILE A 152 18.02 1.53 10.57
N LYS A 153 18.68 0.44 10.98
CA LYS A 153 20.10 0.50 11.39
C LYS A 153 21.00 1.00 10.25
N ILE A 154 20.76 0.55 9.02
CA ILE A 154 21.46 1.06 7.82
C ILE A 154 21.23 2.57 7.67
N VAL A 155 19.96 3.02 7.74
CA VAL A 155 19.60 4.44 7.63
C VAL A 155 20.28 5.29 8.70
N LYS A 156 20.42 4.80 9.93
CA LYS A 156 21.12 5.50 11.00
C LYS A 156 22.64 5.56 10.77
N LYS A 157 23.25 4.46 10.31
CA LYS A 157 24.71 4.31 10.20
C LYS A 157 25.31 5.02 8.99
N TYR A 158 24.65 4.96 7.84
CA TYR A 158 25.23 5.42 6.57
C TYR A 158 24.67 6.78 6.12
N ASN A 159 25.39 7.43 5.21
CA ASN A 159 25.00 8.71 4.62
C ASN A 159 23.72 8.54 3.77
N PRO A 160 22.69 9.40 3.94
CA PRO A 160 21.45 9.33 3.17
C PRO A 160 21.65 9.31 1.65
N LEU A 161 22.58 10.11 1.11
CA LEU A 161 22.84 10.19 -0.33
C LEU A 161 23.38 8.86 -0.88
N VAL A 162 24.27 8.20 -0.14
CA VAL A 162 24.81 6.88 -0.52
C VAL A 162 23.70 5.83 -0.52
N ILE A 163 22.83 5.84 0.49
CA ILE A 163 21.68 4.93 0.55
C ILE A 163 20.76 5.16 -0.64
N LEU A 164 20.42 6.42 -0.96
CA LEU A 164 19.57 6.75 -2.10
C LEU A 164 20.20 6.35 -3.43
N PHE A 165 21.50 6.55 -3.60
CA PHE A 165 22.21 6.17 -4.82
C PHE A 165 22.15 4.66 -5.05
N ILE A 166 22.58 3.86 -4.07
CA ILE A 166 22.54 2.39 -4.14
C ILE A 166 21.11 1.89 -4.32
N SER A 167 20.16 2.45 -3.56
CA SER A 167 18.74 2.13 -3.65
C SER A 167 18.16 2.42 -5.03
N SER A 168 18.59 3.51 -5.68
CA SER A 168 18.14 3.87 -7.04
C SER A 168 18.66 2.90 -8.08
N ILE A 169 19.91 2.45 -7.97
CA ILE A 169 20.47 1.41 -8.86
C ILE A 169 19.67 0.11 -8.71
N ILE A 170 19.44 -0.35 -7.49
CA ILE A 170 18.66 -1.57 -7.22
C ILE A 170 17.25 -1.45 -7.80
N TYR A 171 16.61 -0.29 -7.62
CA TYR A 171 15.28 -0.02 -8.17
C TYR A 171 15.25 -0.14 -9.69
N VAL A 172 16.16 0.55 -10.38
CA VAL A 172 16.22 0.58 -11.85
C VAL A 172 16.49 -0.81 -12.41
N VAL A 173 17.49 -1.52 -11.89
CA VAL A 173 17.83 -2.89 -12.31
C VAL A 173 16.64 -3.83 -12.11
N SER A 174 15.99 -3.76 -10.94
CA SER A 174 14.83 -4.60 -10.64
C SER A 174 13.63 -4.28 -11.52
N HIS A 175 13.42 -3.01 -11.85
CA HIS A 175 12.34 -2.58 -12.74
C HIS A 175 12.56 -3.12 -14.15
N PHE A 176 13.75 -2.93 -14.72
CA PHE A 176 14.07 -3.45 -16.04
C PHE A 176 13.98 -4.98 -16.09
N GLN A 177 14.46 -5.68 -15.06
CA GLN A 177 14.39 -7.13 -15.05
C GLN A 177 12.95 -7.63 -14.96
N ARG A 178 12.10 -6.96 -14.17
CA ARG A 178 10.70 -7.35 -14.00
C ARG A 178 9.85 -7.14 -15.26
N TYR A 179 10.12 -6.09 -16.05
CA TYR A 179 9.30 -5.75 -17.21
C TYR A 179 9.92 -6.17 -18.56
N ARG A 180 11.25 -6.34 -18.64
CA ARG A 180 11.94 -6.75 -19.89
C ARG A 180 12.60 -8.12 -19.81
N GLY A 181 12.85 -8.67 -18.61
CA GLY A 181 13.39 -10.02 -18.46
C GLY A 181 14.74 -10.25 -19.15
N PHE A 182 15.71 -9.36 -18.96
CA PHE A 182 16.98 -9.43 -19.69
C PHE A 182 17.99 -10.46 -19.13
N ILE A 183 17.77 -10.93 -17.90
CA ILE A 183 18.49 -12.05 -17.29
C ILE A 183 17.58 -13.26 -17.26
N ASP A 184 18.03 -14.36 -17.85
CA ASP A 184 17.41 -15.67 -17.71
C ASP A 184 17.97 -16.39 -16.47
N PHE A 185 17.08 -17.02 -15.72
CA PHE A 185 17.39 -17.73 -14.48
C PHE A 185 17.03 -19.23 -14.55
N GLY A 186 16.71 -19.73 -15.75
CA GLY A 186 16.36 -21.12 -16.01
C GLY A 186 14.96 -21.50 -15.56
N ASP A 187 14.66 -22.79 -15.59
CA ASP A 187 13.27 -23.30 -15.49
C ASP A 187 12.86 -23.77 -14.08
N ASN A 188 13.72 -23.60 -13.08
CA ASN A 188 13.40 -24.05 -11.73
C ASN A 188 12.35 -23.13 -11.08
N THR A 189 11.15 -23.66 -10.90
CA THR A 189 9.97 -22.94 -10.37
C THR A 189 10.23 -22.25 -9.03
N LEU A 190 10.94 -22.90 -8.08
CA LEU A 190 11.24 -22.30 -6.77
C LEU A 190 12.22 -21.14 -6.89
N VAL A 191 13.22 -21.27 -7.77
CA VAL A 191 14.21 -20.22 -8.03
C VAL A 191 13.53 -19.01 -8.66
N LEU A 192 12.65 -19.23 -9.64
CA LEU A 192 11.89 -18.17 -10.30
C LEU A 192 10.97 -17.41 -9.33
N GLU A 193 10.28 -18.10 -8.42
CA GLU A 193 9.45 -17.41 -7.40
C GLU A 193 10.29 -16.60 -6.41
N LEU A 194 11.44 -17.13 -5.95
CA LEU A 194 12.35 -16.36 -5.10
C LEU A 194 12.86 -15.10 -5.79
N ILE A 195 13.25 -15.22 -7.06
CA ILE A 195 13.72 -14.13 -7.89
C ILE A 195 12.64 -13.08 -8.11
N ARG A 196 11.40 -13.52 -8.37
CA ARG A 196 10.23 -12.64 -8.46
C ARG A 196 10.06 -11.82 -7.19
N VAL A 197 10.13 -12.45 -6.02
CA VAL A 197 10.05 -11.75 -4.73
C VAL A 197 11.21 -10.77 -4.56
N MET A 198 12.44 -11.15 -4.93
CA MET A 198 13.60 -10.27 -4.89
C MET A 198 13.43 -9.01 -5.74
N PHE A 199 12.96 -9.12 -6.98
CA PHE A 199 12.75 -7.95 -7.84
C PHE A 199 11.53 -7.12 -7.43
N LEU A 200 10.50 -7.73 -6.84
CA LEU A 200 9.40 -6.98 -6.20
C LEU A 200 9.90 -6.18 -5.00
N LEU A 201 10.79 -6.74 -4.18
CA LEU A 201 11.45 -6.01 -3.09
C LEU A 201 12.34 -4.89 -3.63
N GLY A 202 13.12 -5.17 -4.67
CA GLY A 202 14.02 -4.21 -5.30
C GLY A 202 13.29 -3.01 -5.91
N THR A 203 12.14 -3.24 -6.54
CA THR A 203 11.24 -2.18 -7.04
C THR A 203 10.49 -1.43 -5.93
N SER A 204 10.44 -1.98 -4.71
CA SER A 204 9.71 -1.37 -3.58
C SER A 204 10.60 -0.59 -2.62
N GLN A 205 11.85 -1.02 -2.42
CA GLN A 205 12.70 -0.57 -1.30
C GLN A 205 13.03 0.92 -1.31
N ILE A 206 13.12 1.57 -2.48
CA ILE A 206 13.46 2.99 -2.58
C ILE A 206 12.47 3.89 -1.85
N SER A 207 11.18 3.61 -1.96
CA SER A 207 10.13 4.39 -1.30
C SER A 207 10.21 4.26 0.22
N PHE A 208 10.56 3.06 0.72
CA PHE A 208 10.79 2.82 2.14
C PHE A 208 11.98 3.63 2.67
N PHE A 209 13.13 3.59 1.97
CA PHE A 209 14.32 4.33 2.39
C PHE A 209 14.10 5.84 2.36
N ILE A 210 13.43 6.36 1.32
CA ILE A 210 13.08 7.78 1.24
C ILE A 210 12.21 8.19 2.43
N GLY A 211 11.20 7.39 2.78
CA GLY A 211 10.39 7.64 3.98
C GLY A 211 11.20 7.68 5.27
N ALA A 212 12.10 6.71 5.47
CA ALA A 212 12.96 6.67 6.65
C ALA A 212 13.96 7.85 6.70
N ILE A 213 14.55 8.24 5.56
CA ILE A 213 15.45 9.38 5.43
C ILE A 213 14.72 10.70 5.68
N PHE A 214 13.49 10.84 5.17
CA PHE A 214 12.65 12.02 5.43
C PHE A 214 12.43 12.23 6.92
N SER A 215 12.24 11.14 7.67
CA SER A 215 12.14 11.19 9.13
C SER A 215 13.48 11.46 9.82
N LYS A 216 14.59 10.90 9.33
CA LYS A 216 15.94 11.11 9.87
C LYS A 216 16.37 12.58 9.76
N GLU A 217 16.28 13.13 8.55
CA GLU A 217 16.79 14.46 8.21
C GLU A 217 15.75 15.58 8.44
N LYS A 218 14.56 15.23 8.96
CA LYS A 218 13.45 16.16 9.20
C LYS A 218 13.12 17.01 7.96
N VAL A 219 13.13 16.37 6.79
CA VAL A 219 13.02 17.02 5.48
C VAL A 219 11.74 17.85 5.39
N LEU A 220 10.62 17.31 5.88
CA LEU A 220 9.32 18.00 5.85
C LEU A 220 9.28 19.26 6.72
N SER A 221 9.96 19.25 7.87
CA SER A 221 10.12 20.46 8.69
C SER A 221 10.97 21.52 8.00
N ASN A 222 12.04 21.12 7.33
CA ASN A 222 12.91 22.04 6.60
C ASN A 222 12.19 22.66 5.40
N LEU A 223 11.40 21.87 4.68
CA LEU A 223 10.53 22.33 3.58
C LEU A 223 9.47 23.31 4.10
N HIS A 224 8.85 23.01 5.24
CA HIS A 224 7.78 23.85 5.81
C HIS A 224 8.20 25.30 6.03
N LYS A 225 9.42 25.55 6.50
CA LYS A 225 9.97 26.91 6.72
C LYS A 225 10.04 27.74 5.43
N LYS A 226 10.29 27.09 4.29
CA LYS A 226 10.33 27.74 2.96
C LYS A 226 8.93 27.95 2.39
N ILE A 227 8.04 26.99 2.63
CA ILE A 227 6.69 26.89 2.06
C ILE A 227 5.70 27.90 2.64
N GLN A 228 5.80 28.24 3.93
CA GLN A 228 4.82 29.13 4.60
C GLN A 228 4.69 30.51 3.96
N LYS A 229 5.69 30.97 3.21
CA LYS A 229 5.71 32.30 2.57
C LYS A 229 4.98 32.34 1.22
N ILE A 230 4.59 31.19 0.67
CA ILE A 230 4.03 31.09 -0.67
C ILE A 230 2.51 31.31 -0.62
N ARG A 231 2.00 32.27 -1.41
CA ARG A 231 0.56 32.50 -1.59
C ARG A 231 -0.05 31.47 -2.54
N PHE A 232 -1.37 31.28 -2.48
CA PHE A 232 -2.13 30.40 -3.39
C PHE A 232 -1.71 28.91 -3.40
N ARG A 233 -1.32 28.39 -2.24
CA ARG A 233 -0.80 27.01 -2.08
C ARG A 233 -1.67 25.95 -2.75
N ASN A 234 -2.99 26.02 -2.61
CA ASN A 234 -3.91 25.03 -3.18
C ASN A 234 -3.98 25.09 -4.71
N ILE A 235 -3.87 26.27 -5.31
CA ILE A 235 -3.86 26.43 -6.78
C ILE A 235 -2.57 25.82 -7.32
N ILE A 236 -1.43 26.15 -6.71
CA ILE A 236 -0.12 25.59 -7.08
C ILE A 236 -0.14 24.06 -6.95
N SER A 237 -0.65 23.51 -5.84
CA SER A 237 -0.83 22.08 -5.66
C SER A 237 -1.66 21.42 -6.76
N THR A 238 -2.76 22.06 -7.14
CA THR A 238 -3.64 21.55 -8.19
C THR A 238 -2.93 21.54 -9.54
N ILE A 239 -2.22 22.62 -9.88
CA ILE A 239 -1.39 22.70 -11.09
C ILE A 239 -0.31 21.61 -11.06
N CYS A 240 0.36 21.39 -9.93
CA CYS A 240 1.34 20.32 -9.80
C CYS A 240 0.73 18.93 -10.02
N ILE A 241 -0.48 18.66 -9.52
CA ILE A 241 -1.18 17.38 -9.78
C ILE A 241 -1.48 17.23 -11.28
N VAL A 242 -1.99 18.27 -11.93
CA VAL A 242 -2.25 18.26 -13.38
C VAL A 242 -0.96 18.00 -14.16
N LEU A 243 0.14 18.66 -13.79
CA LEU A 243 1.45 18.44 -14.41
C LEU A 243 1.96 17.02 -14.19
N LEU A 244 1.73 16.42 -13.02
CA LEU A 244 2.07 15.00 -12.78
C LEU A 244 1.27 14.07 -13.69
N ILE A 245 -0.02 14.34 -13.90
CA ILE A 245 -0.85 13.57 -14.83
C ILE A 245 -0.32 13.71 -16.27
N VAL A 246 -0.01 14.92 -16.72
CA VAL A 246 0.54 15.17 -18.06
C VAL A 246 1.91 14.50 -18.23
N PHE A 247 2.78 14.60 -17.22
CA PHE A 247 4.08 13.95 -17.24
C PHE A 247 3.97 12.42 -17.32
N HIS A 248 3.03 11.83 -16.56
CA HIS A 248 2.76 10.38 -16.61
C HIS A 248 2.11 9.95 -17.94
N ALA A 249 1.27 10.81 -18.52
CA ALA A 249 0.72 10.55 -19.86
C ALA A 249 1.81 10.49 -20.95
N ILE A 250 2.94 11.19 -20.76
CA ILE A 250 4.11 11.10 -21.66
C ILE A 250 4.94 9.85 -21.36
N ILE A 251 5.09 9.49 -20.09
CA ILE A 251 5.87 8.34 -19.63
C ILE A 251 4.93 7.31 -19.02
N GLU A 252 4.27 6.52 -19.86
CA GLU A 252 3.35 5.43 -19.45
C GLU A 252 4.10 4.22 -18.84
N SER A 253 4.93 4.44 -17.83
CA SER A 253 5.76 3.41 -17.20
C SER A 253 5.77 3.57 -15.69
N ALA A 254 5.61 2.46 -14.97
CA ALA A 254 5.67 2.43 -13.51
C ALA A 254 7.06 2.78 -12.93
N ILE A 255 8.07 3.06 -13.78
CA ILE A 255 9.41 3.47 -13.35
C ILE A 255 9.41 4.82 -12.60
N ILE A 256 8.41 5.67 -12.88
CA ILE A 256 8.27 6.98 -12.23
C ILE A 256 7.37 6.92 -10.97
N ALA A 257 6.79 5.75 -10.65
CA ALA A 257 5.86 5.61 -9.52
C ALA A 257 6.44 6.11 -8.18
N PRO A 258 7.71 5.83 -7.80
CA PRO A 258 8.28 6.38 -6.57
C PRO A 258 8.33 7.91 -6.57
N ILE A 259 8.66 8.52 -7.71
CA ILE A 259 8.74 9.97 -7.87
C ILE A 259 7.34 10.57 -7.70
N ASN A 260 6.34 10.00 -8.36
CA ASN A 260 4.94 10.44 -8.24
C ASN A 260 4.42 10.30 -6.80
N GLY A 261 4.72 9.19 -6.12
CA GLY A 261 4.34 8.99 -4.72
C GLY A 261 4.92 10.04 -3.78
N ILE A 262 6.21 10.36 -3.94
CA ILE A 262 6.87 11.42 -3.15
C ILE A 262 6.28 12.79 -3.48
N ALA A 263 6.06 13.08 -4.77
CA ALA A 263 5.46 14.33 -5.20
C ALA A 263 4.06 14.51 -4.59
N ILE A 264 3.21 13.48 -4.61
CA ILE A 264 1.88 13.50 -3.96
C ILE A 264 1.98 13.74 -2.45
N ILE A 265 2.95 13.12 -1.76
CA ILE A 265 3.17 13.36 -0.33
C ILE A 265 3.58 14.82 -0.06
N ILE A 266 4.49 15.37 -0.86
CA ILE A 266 4.94 16.76 -0.73
C ILE A 266 3.80 17.72 -1.06
N ILE A 267 2.99 17.43 -2.09
CA ILE A 267 1.80 18.20 -2.45
C ILE A 267 0.79 18.19 -1.30
N TYR A 268 0.46 17.01 -0.76
CA TYR A 268 -0.42 16.88 0.41
C TYR A 268 0.09 17.72 1.60
N TRP A 269 1.40 17.67 1.85
CA TRP A 269 2.03 18.46 2.90
C TRP A 269 1.98 19.96 2.63
N PHE A 270 2.09 20.35 1.36
CA PHE A 270 2.06 21.73 0.89
C PHE A 270 0.63 22.30 0.82
N MET A 271 -0.42 21.49 0.70
CA MET A 271 -1.80 21.98 0.63
C MET A 271 -2.30 22.56 1.96
N ASN A 272 -3.15 23.58 1.89
CA ASN A 272 -4.00 23.98 3.01
C ASN A 272 -5.14 22.96 3.11
N LYS A 273 -5.19 22.25 4.23
CA LYS A 273 -6.06 21.10 4.42
C LYS A 273 -7.48 21.55 4.76
N ASN A 274 -8.46 21.09 3.99
CA ASN A 274 -9.86 21.24 4.32
C ASN A 274 -10.26 20.15 5.34
N LYS A 275 -10.84 20.55 6.48
CA LYS A 275 -11.22 19.64 7.58
C LYS A 275 -12.20 18.54 7.13
N VAL A 276 -13.10 18.83 6.19
CA VAL A 276 -14.07 17.87 5.65
C VAL A 276 -13.33 16.81 4.83
N VAL A 277 -12.44 17.22 3.94
CA VAL A 277 -11.63 16.31 3.12
C VAL A 277 -10.74 15.43 4.00
N GLU A 278 -10.09 16.00 5.03
CA GLU A 278 -9.31 15.21 5.99
C GLU A 278 -10.17 14.17 6.72
N LYS A 279 -11.40 14.52 7.11
CA LYS A 279 -12.30 13.59 7.80
C LYS A 279 -12.75 12.45 6.90
N ILE A 280 -13.04 12.74 5.63
CA ILE A 280 -13.39 11.72 4.63
C ILE A 280 -12.20 10.77 4.40
N LEU A 281 -11.00 11.32 4.18
CA LEU A 281 -9.80 10.52 3.97
C LEU A 281 -9.42 9.69 5.21
N ASP A 282 -9.56 10.25 6.41
CA ASP A 282 -9.36 9.50 7.65
C ASP A 282 -10.37 8.35 7.79
N TYR A 283 -11.64 8.58 7.47
CA TYR A 283 -12.67 7.54 7.44
C TYR A 283 -12.31 6.41 6.46
N ILE A 284 -12.01 6.75 5.20
CA ILE A 284 -11.61 5.78 4.15
C ILE A 284 -10.36 5.01 4.58
N SER A 285 -9.39 5.69 5.23
CA SER A 285 -8.16 5.06 5.69
C SER A 285 -8.39 3.95 6.73
N ASN A 286 -9.46 4.03 7.52
CA ASN A 286 -9.79 2.99 8.50
C ASN A 286 -10.28 1.69 7.82
N HIS A 287 -10.75 1.78 6.58
CA HIS A 287 -11.18 0.63 5.77
C HIS A 287 -10.12 0.18 4.75
N SER A 288 -8.98 0.88 4.65
CA SER A 288 -8.04 0.73 3.52
C SER A 288 -7.49 -0.68 3.35
N THR A 289 -7.16 -1.39 4.43
CA THR A 289 -6.67 -2.77 4.37
C THR A 289 -7.69 -3.69 3.72
N ASN A 290 -8.96 -3.60 4.12
CA ASN A 290 -10.00 -4.47 3.59
C ASN A 290 -10.34 -4.09 2.14
N ILE A 291 -10.37 -2.79 1.81
CA ILE A 291 -10.55 -2.33 0.42
C ILE A 291 -9.46 -2.95 -0.48
N TRP A 292 -8.19 -2.88 -0.07
CA TRP A 292 -7.09 -3.49 -0.82
C TRP A 292 -7.25 -5.01 -0.95
N LEU A 293 -7.62 -5.70 0.12
CA LEU A 293 -7.78 -7.16 0.08
C LEU A 293 -8.95 -7.62 -0.79
N ILE A 294 -10.00 -6.79 -0.96
CA ILE A 294 -11.28 -7.21 -1.52
C ILE A 294 -11.51 -6.70 -2.95
N HIS A 295 -11.04 -5.51 -3.32
CA HIS A 295 -11.46 -4.81 -4.55
C HIS A 295 -11.38 -5.65 -5.84
N MET A 296 -10.33 -6.46 -6.05
CA MET A 296 -10.22 -7.31 -7.25
C MET A 296 -11.31 -8.39 -7.32
N PHE A 297 -11.84 -8.87 -6.19
CA PHE A 297 -12.98 -9.79 -6.22
C PHE A 297 -14.22 -9.13 -6.81
N PHE A 298 -14.42 -7.84 -6.58
CA PHE A 298 -15.54 -7.11 -7.15
C PHE A 298 -15.32 -6.84 -8.63
N TYR A 299 -14.30 -6.07 -9.01
CA TYR A 299 -14.22 -5.60 -10.40
C TYR A 299 -13.72 -6.66 -11.40
N MET A 300 -13.05 -7.72 -10.94
CA MET A 300 -12.43 -8.71 -11.82
C MET A 300 -13.00 -10.11 -11.60
N SER A 301 -12.86 -10.66 -10.40
CA SER A 301 -13.01 -12.10 -10.23
C SER A 301 -14.44 -12.60 -10.07
N ILE A 302 -15.26 -11.97 -9.22
CA ILE A 302 -16.55 -12.52 -8.77
C ILE A 302 -17.73 -11.69 -9.27
N PHE A 303 -17.65 -10.36 -9.18
CA PHE A 303 -18.79 -9.47 -9.47
C PHE A 303 -18.49 -8.36 -10.52
N PRO A 304 -17.81 -8.65 -11.65
CA PRO A 304 -17.46 -7.62 -12.62
C PRO A 304 -18.69 -6.91 -13.19
N GLU A 305 -19.74 -7.66 -13.53
CA GLU A 305 -21.00 -7.11 -14.07
C GLU A 305 -21.68 -6.15 -13.09
N LEU A 306 -21.71 -6.49 -11.79
CA LEU A 306 -22.23 -5.61 -10.74
C LEU A 306 -21.38 -4.35 -10.60
N THR A 307 -20.06 -4.47 -10.70
CA THR A 307 -19.13 -3.35 -10.52
C THR A 307 -19.23 -2.35 -11.67
N PHE A 308 -19.36 -2.85 -12.90
CA PHE A 308 -19.43 -2.02 -14.11
C PHE A 308 -20.85 -1.62 -14.52
N ALA A 309 -21.88 -2.07 -13.80
CA ALA A 309 -23.29 -1.72 -14.06
C ALA A 309 -23.57 -0.21 -14.24
N PRO A 310 -22.95 0.73 -13.49
CA PRO A 310 -23.21 2.16 -13.68
C PRO A 310 -22.72 2.74 -15.02
N ARG A 311 -21.83 2.02 -15.73
CA ARG A 311 -21.18 2.39 -17.02
C ARG A 311 -20.43 3.72 -17.06
N ASN A 312 -20.59 4.64 -16.11
CA ASN A 312 -19.83 5.89 -16.04
C ASN A 312 -18.60 5.72 -15.12
N PRO A 313 -17.37 6.10 -15.55
CA PRO A 313 -16.15 5.90 -14.76
C PRO A 313 -16.19 6.50 -13.35
N LEU A 314 -16.71 7.72 -13.19
CA LEU A 314 -16.81 8.35 -11.86
C LEU A 314 -17.78 7.59 -10.96
N LEU A 315 -18.93 7.18 -11.51
CA LEU A 315 -19.90 6.38 -10.75
C LEU A 315 -19.34 5.00 -10.39
N ILE A 316 -18.63 4.32 -11.31
CA ILE A 316 -17.98 3.03 -11.06
C ILE A 316 -16.94 3.14 -9.94
N PHE A 317 -16.14 4.21 -9.93
CA PHE A 317 -15.16 4.46 -8.88
C PHE A 317 -15.80 4.52 -7.48
N PHE A 318 -16.83 5.35 -7.33
CA PHE A 318 -17.54 5.48 -6.05
C PHE A 318 -18.32 4.22 -5.72
N TRP A 319 -18.89 3.55 -6.72
CA TRP A 319 -19.64 2.32 -6.54
C TRP A 319 -18.76 1.18 -6.00
N LEU A 320 -17.60 0.94 -6.61
CA LEU A 320 -16.64 -0.05 -6.10
C LEU A 320 -16.17 0.30 -4.67
N LEU A 321 -15.93 1.59 -4.39
CA LEU A 321 -15.55 2.03 -3.05
C LEU A 321 -16.65 1.72 -2.02
N ILE A 322 -17.92 1.97 -2.36
CA ILE A 322 -19.07 1.64 -1.51
C ILE A 322 -19.15 0.12 -1.27
N LEU A 323 -19.09 -0.68 -2.33
CA LEU A 323 -19.10 -2.15 -2.22
C LEU A 323 -17.99 -2.65 -1.29
N CYS A 324 -16.77 -2.14 -1.46
CA CYS A 324 -15.64 -2.50 -0.61
C CYS A 324 -15.80 -2.04 0.84
N ILE A 325 -16.37 -0.85 1.09
CA ILE A 325 -16.62 -0.35 2.46
C ILE A 325 -17.70 -1.18 3.15
N VAL A 326 -18.79 -1.53 2.45
CA VAL A 326 -19.84 -2.40 2.99
C VAL A 326 -19.26 -3.77 3.36
N SER A 327 -18.49 -4.41 2.47
CA SER A 327 -17.80 -5.66 2.81
C SER A 327 -16.77 -5.50 3.92
N SER A 328 -16.11 -4.34 4.00
CA SER A 328 -15.16 -4.02 5.07
C SER A 328 -15.85 -4.01 6.44
N TYR A 329 -17.11 -3.57 6.55
CA TYR A 329 -17.88 -3.70 7.80
C TYR A 329 -18.14 -5.16 8.17
N ALA A 330 -18.52 -6.01 7.22
CA ALA A 330 -18.72 -7.43 7.45
C ALA A 330 -17.42 -8.14 7.91
N VAL A 331 -16.30 -7.85 7.23
CA VAL A 331 -14.98 -8.36 7.63
C VAL A 331 -14.60 -7.86 9.03
N ASN A 332 -14.79 -6.57 9.30
CA ASN A 332 -14.46 -5.96 10.59
C ASN A 332 -15.33 -6.49 11.74
N PHE A 333 -16.56 -6.92 11.46
CA PHE A 333 -17.42 -7.56 12.45
C PHE A 333 -16.77 -8.84 13.00
N ILE A 334 -16.09 -9.60 12.14
CA ILE A 334 -15.41 -10.86 12.50
C ILE A 334 -14.00 -10.59 13.04
N THR A 335 -13.22 -9.70 12.42
CA THR A 335 -11.81 -9.47 12.80
C THR A 335 -11.67 -8.69 14.11
N ASN A 336 -12.53 -7.71 14.38
CA ASN A 336 -12.39 -6.83 15.54
C ASN A 336 -12.45 -7.58 16.89
N PRO A 337 -13.39 -8.51 17.13
CA PRO A 337 -13.39 -9.33 18.35
C PRO A 337 -12.08 -10.09 18.56
N ILE A 338 -11.56 -10.74 17.49
CA ILE A 338 -10.30 -11.51 17.53
C ILE A 338 -9.13 -10.60 17.89
N ILE A 339 -9.03 -9.44 17.22
CA ILE A 339 -7.97 -8.46 17.47
C ILE A 339 -8.03 -7.92 18.90
N ARG A 340 -9.23 -7.65 19.45
CA ARG A 340 -9.41 -7.21 20.84
C ARG A 340 -8.91 -8.27 21.83
N VAL A 341 -9.14 -9.56 21.58
CA VAL A 341 -8.63 -10.65 22.44
C VAL A 341 -7.10 -10.68 22.45
N ILE A 342 -6.47 -10.53 21.28
CA ILE A 342 -5.01 -10.48 21.15
C ILE A 342 -4.43 -9.26 21.88
N ASP A 343 -5.10 -8.10 21.74
CA ASP A 343 -4.70 -6.89 22.45
C ASP A 343 -4.80 -7.06 23.98
N ARG A 344 -5.85 -7.70 24.49
CA ARG A 344 -6.05 -7.98 25.92
C ARG A 344 -5.02 -8.97 26.48
N LYS A 345 -4.83 -10.14 25.85
CA LYS A 345 -3.91 -11.19 26.34
C LYS A 345 -2.47 -10.69 26.52
N ILE A 346 -2.04 -9.74 25.71
CA ILE A 346 -0.69 -9.17 25.77
C ILE A 346 -0.56 -8.13 26.90
N ILE A 347 -1.60 -7.34 27.18
CA ILE A 347 -1.61 -6.39 28.32
C ILE A 347 -1.47 -7.16 29.65
N TYR A 348 -2.13 -8.32 29.77
CA TYR A 348 -1.97 -9.19 30.94
C TYR A 348 -0.56 -9.78 31.05
N ARG A 349 0.06 -10.21 29.93
CA ARG A 349 1.46 -10.66 29.94
C ARG A 349 2.46 -9.54 30.29
N SER A 350 2.28 -8.32 29.78
CA SER A 350 3.18 -7.20 30.12
C SER A 350 3.07 -6.78 31.59
N LYS A 351 1.88 -6.92 32.21
CA LYS A 351 1.70 -6.68 33.66
C LYS A 351 2.23 -7.83 34.53
N GLY A 352 2.19 -9.07 34.04
CA GLY A 352 2.74 -10.24 34.75
C GLY A 352 4.27 -10.24 34.87
N TYR A 353 4.98 -9.73 33.86
CA TYR A 353 6.46 -9.60 33.92
C TYR A 353 6.94 -8.45 34.81
N SER A 354 6.09 -7.44 35.10
CA SER A 354 6.38 -6.39 36.08
C SER A 354 5.99 -6.77 37.52
N GLY A 355 5.46 -7.97 37.75
CA GLY A 355 5.02 -8.45 39.09
C GLY A 355 5.98 -9.41 39.80
N GLY A 356 7.19 -9.62 39.26
CA GLY A 356 8.15 -10.62 39.76
C GLY A 356 9.32 -10.07 40.59
N PHE A 357 9.38 -8.76 40.85
CA PHE A 357 10.39 -8.12 41.71
C PHE A 357 9.69 -7.18 42.69
N ASP A 358 9.05 -7.76 43.70
CA ASP A 358 8.91 -7.18 45.05
C ASP A 358 8.03 -8.10 45.88
N ARG A 359 8.67 -9.07 46.55
CA ARG A 359 8.20 -9.71 47.79
C ARG A 359 9.31 -10.64 48.31
N LYS A 360 10.37 -10.01 48.81
CA LYS A 360 11.13 -10.50 49.96
C LYS A 360 11.46 -9.28 50.81
N GLY A 361 10.56 -8.97 51.71
CA GLY A 361 10.89 -8.22 52.92
C GLY A 361 10.39 -9.07 54.06
N ILE A 362 11.31 -9.55 54.91
CA ILE A 362 11.07 -10.08 56.25
C ILE A 362 10.16 -11.32 56.34
#